data_AF-A0A1A7KPB9-F1
#
_entry.id   AF-A0A1A7KPB9-F1
#
_cell.length_a   1.000
_cell.length_b   1.000
_cell.length_c   1.000
_cell.angle_alpha   90.00
_cell.angle_beta   90.00
_cell.angle_gamma   90.00
#
_symmetry.space_group_name_H-M   'P 1'
#
loop_
_entity.id
_entity.type
_entity.pdbx_description
1 polymer ?
#
loop_
_entity_poly.entity_id
_entity_poly.type
_entity_poly.pdbx_seq_one_letter_code
_entity_poly.pdbx_strand_id
1 'polypeptide(L)'
;MNTTNTYYVLCKNWNFNLDQWTIFIGISTIIIGLVGFSVAFILYFKQRRDAAQDAFDFFINSLPNLNQAVKATIENLQDFVASLQSGDFKNPVIPTSLNNNIIDKINLVDLKRHITKNDTAKIPVLEQFLIDSDFFGTYQNYFTNELNFFRQRYLDKEQIYSTWQLLRSNVFFSSITDEHEEERYKDFYSNWVNELHQDREVFNFVGDQPTSLKSRKFLVENHIRPLAQNIFPFIEKSEKANNVNLLANQINSAYLDMDSITSKLIEVFNKDIRKFADVSRNIENLL
;
A
#
# COMPACT_ATOMS: atom_id res chain seq x y z
N MET A 1 90.60 -17.29 -24.17
CA MET A 1 89.83 -16.09 -23.81
C MET A 1 88.53 -16.54 -23.18
N ASN A 2 88.47 -16.60 -21.85
CA ASN A 2 87.21 -16.75 -21.12
C ASN A 2 86.93 -15.39 -20.48
N THR A 3 86.08 -14.59 -21.11
CA THR A 3 85.55 -13.36 -20.52
C THR A 3 84.44 -13.75 -19.54
N THR A 4 84.77 -13.75 -18.25
CA THR A 4 83.81 -13.77 -17.16
C THR A 4 82.98 -12.49 -17.19
N ASN A 5 81.68 -12.61 -17.46
CA ASN A 5 80.73 -11.52 -17.36
C ASN A 5 80.46 -11.19 -15.90
N THR A 6 81.01 -10.07 -15.43
CA THR A 6 80.74 -9.52 -14.10
C THR A 6 79.47 -8.68 -14.17
N TYR A 7 78.38 -9.15 -13.56
CA TYR A 7 77.14 -8.39 -13.43
C TYR A 7 77.21 -7.49 -12.19
N TYR A 8 77.09 -6.18 -12.37
CA TYR A 8 77.05 -5.21 -11.27
C TYR A 8 75.59 -4.88 -10.91
N VAL A 9 75.20 -5.10 -9.65
CA VAL A 9 73.95 -4.55 -9.10
C VAL A 9 74.22 -3.85 -7.76
N LEU A 10 73.98 -2.54 -7.78
CA LEU A 10 73.63 -1.58 -6.71
C LEU A 10 74.45 -1.45 -5.40
N CYS A 11 75.48 -2.24 -5.10
CA CYS A 11 76.42 -1.95 -3.99
C CYS A 11 77.85 -2.43 -4.31
N LYS A 12 78.84 -1.52 -4.24
CA LYS A 12 80.22 -1.72 -4.75
C LYS A 12 81.08 -2.74 -3.97
N ASN A 13 80.59 -3.29 -2.85
CA ASN A 13 81.38 -4.11 -1.91
C ASN A 13 80.93 -5.58 -1.81
N TRP A 14 80.08 -6.08 -2.71
CA TRP A 14 79.51 -7.42 -2.60
C TRP A 14 80.16 -8.34 -3.64
N ASN A 15 81.14 -9.15 -3.21
CA ASN A 15 81.84 -10.11 -4.07
C ASN A 15 81.31 -11.53 -3.83
N PHE A 16 80.12 -11.80 -4.36
CA PHE A 16 79.51 -13.14 -4.30
C PHE A 16 79.93 -13.98 -5.51
N ASN A 17 80.17 -15.28 -5.30
CA ASN A 17 80.27 -16.24 -6.40
C ASN A 17 78.86 -16.53 -6.98
N LEU A 18 78.80 -17.24 -8.12
CA LEU A 18 77.54 -17.48 -8.85
C LEU A 18 76.49 -18.22 -7.99
N ASP A 19 76.91 -19.18 -7.17
CA ASP A 19 76.02 -19.94 -6.28
C ASP A 19 75.46 -19.05 -5.16
N GLN A 20 76.29 -18.17 -4.59
CA GLN A 20 75.88 -17.19 -3.58
C GLN A 20 74.92 -16.14 -4.16
N TRP A 21 75.13 -15.69 -5.40
CA TRP A 21 74.17 -14.81 -6.08
C TRP A 21 72.82 -15.47 -6.31
N THR A 22 72.81 -16.74 -6.69
CA THR A 22 71.58 -17.52 -6.93
C THR A 22 70.80 -17.72 -5.62
N ILE A 23 71.51 -18.04 -4.53
CA ILE A 23 70.92 -18.16 -3.18
C ILE A 23 70.41 -16.79 -2.70
N PHE A 24 71.17 -15.72 -2.87
CA PHE A 24 70.78 -14.37 -2.45
C PHE A 24 69.54 -13.87 -3.18
N ILE A 25 69.48 -14.05 -4.51
CA ILE A 25 68.31 -13.71 -5.32
C ILE A 25 67.13 -14.58 -4.89
N GLY A 26 67.32 -15.89 -4.73
CA GLY A 26 66.27 -16.81 -4.28
C GLY A 26 65.67 -16.44 -2.91
N ILE A 27 66.51 -16.17 -1.92
CA ILE A 27 66.09 -15.71 -0.57
C ILE A 27 65.38 -14.35 -0.67
N SER A 28 65.92 -13.42 -1.45
CA SER A 28 65.32 -12.10 -1.64
C SER A 28 63.93 -12.21 -2.28
N THR A 29 63.75 -13.08 -3.27
CA THR A 29 62.45 -13.35 -3.90
C THR A 29 61.46 -13.97 -2.90
N ILE A 30 61.89 -14.90 -2.05
CA ILE A 30 61.05 -15.49 -0.99
C ILE A 30 60.62 -14.41 0.01
N ILE A 31 61.55 -13.56 0.47
CA ILE A 31 61.24 -12.48 1.42
C ILE A 31 60.27 -11.47 0.80
N ILE A 32 60.51 -11.04 -0.45
CA ILE A 32 59.61 -10.14 -1.17
C ILE A 32 58.23 -10.79 -1.36
N GLY A 33 58.18 -12.08 -1.68
CA GLY A 33 56.93 -12.84 -1.79
C GLY A 33 56.14 -12.90 -0.47
N LEU A 34 56.81 -13.17 0.65
CA LEU A 34 56.19 -13.19 1.98
C LEU A 34 55.68 -11.81 2.41
N VAL A 35 56.45 -10.76 2.15
CA VAL A 35 56.04 -9.38 2.44
C VAL A 35 54.86 -8.99 1.54
N GLY A 36 54.91 -9.30 0.25
CA GLY A 36 53.83 -9.05 -0.70
C GLY A 36 52.53 -9.76 -0.31
N PHE A 37 52.62 -11.03 0.10
CA PHE A 37 51.47 -11.78 0.62
C PHE A 37 50.92 -11.17 1.91
N SER A 38 51.78 -10.78 2.85
CA SER A 38 51.36 -10.16 4.11
C SER A 38 50.64 -8.83 3.88
N VAL A 39 51.17 -8.00 2.97
CA VAL A 39 50.52 -6.74 2.56
C VAL A 39 49.18 -7.02 1.88
N ALA A 40 49.12 -7.96 0.93
CA ALA A 40 47.88 -8.34 0.26
C ALA A 40 46.82 -8.84 1.26
N PHE A 41 47.23 -9.64 2.25
CA PHE A 41 46.38 -10.13 3.31
C PHE A 41 45.84 -8.98 4.18
N ILE A 42 46.69 -8.05 4.61
CA ILE A 42 46.28 -6.87 5.38
C ILE A 42 45.30 -6.01 4.58
N LEU A 43 45.59 -5.75 3.30
CA LEU A 43 44.72 -5.00 2.41
C LEU A 43 43.37 -5.69 2.22
N TYR A 44 43.36 -7.02 2.06
CA TYR A 44 42.14 -7.81 1.96
C TYR A 44 41.26 -7.69 3.21
N PHE A 45 41.84 -7.82 4.41
CA PHE A 45 41.09 -7.65 5.66
C PHE A 45 40.58 -6.23 5.85
N LYS A 46 41.38 -5.23 5.50
CA LYS A 46 40.97 -3.82 5.53
C LYS A 46 39.80 -3.59 4.58
N GLN A 47 39.91 -4.00 3.33
CA GLN A 47 38.85 -3.87 2.32
C GLN A 47 37.55 -4.55 2.77
N ARG A 48 37.61 -5.75 3.35
CA ARG A 48 36.42 -6.44 3.87
C ARG A 48 35.76 -5.74 5.05
N ARG A 49 36.53 -5.03 5.87
CA ARG A 49 36.01 -4.26 7.00
C ARG A 49 35.38 -2.96 6.50
N ASP A 50 36.06 -2.27 5.60
CA ASP A 50 35.59 -1.01 5.03
C ASP A 50 34.29 -1.24 4.24
N ALA A 51 34.22 -2.28 3.40
CA ALA A 51 32.97 -2.66 2.70
C ALA A 51 31.81 -3.02 3.65
N ALA A 52 32.11 -3.64 4.80
CA ALA A 52 31.09 -3.94 5.82
C ALA A 52 30.61 -2.67 6.54
N GLN A 53 31.50 -1.70 6.78
CA GLN A 53 31.14 -0.39 7.31
C GLN A 53 30.27 0.38 6.31
N ASP A 54 30.69 0.47 5.05
CA ASP A 54 29.97 1.19 4.00
C ASP A 54 28.55 0.65 3.82
N ALA A 55 28.38 -0.68 3.83
CA ALA A 55 27.07 -1.31 3.79
C ALA A 55 26.21 -0.92 5.01
N PHE A 56 26.77 -0.95 6.22
CA PHE A 56 26.05 -0.56 7.43
C PHE A 56 25.68 0.92 7.44
N ASP A 57 26.59 1.81 7.05
CA ASP A 57 26.34 3.24 6.99
C ASP A 57 25.25 3.56 5.95
N PHE A 58 25.30 2.93 4.78
CA PHE A 58 24.22 3.04 3.79
C PHE A 58 22.88 2.57 4.36
N PHE A 59 22.87 1.44 5.07
CA PHE A 59 21.66 0.88 5.69
C PHE A 59 21.02 1.85 6.68
N ILE A 60 21.78 2.26 7.71
CA ILE A 60 21.30 3.13 8.77
C ILE A 60 20.86 4.49 8.22
N ASN A 61 21.58 5.06 7.26
CA ASN A 61 21.20 6.33 6.64
C ASN A 61 19.91 6.22 5.79
N SER A 62 19.55 5.02 5.32
CA SER A 62 18.34 4.80 4.52
C SER A 62 17.09 4.55 5.37
N LEU A 63 17.25 4.02 6.59
CA LEU A 63 16.13 3.67 7.48
C LEU A 63 15.20 4.84 7.84
N PRO A 64 15.68 6.06 8.15
CA PRO A 64 14.78 7.17 8.49
C PRO A 64 13.82 7.53 7.37
N ASN A 65 14.32 7.57 6.12
CA ASN A 65 13.50 7.86 4.95
C ASN A 65 12.45 6.77 4.72
N LEU A 66 12.82 5.50 4.91
CA LEU A 66 11.87 4.39 4.84
C LEU A 66 10.81 4.47 5.95
N ASN A 67 11.22 4.77 7.19
CA ASN A 67 10.28 4.92 8.31
C ASN A 67 9.27 6.05 8.06
N GLN A 68 9.74 7.18 7.51
CA GLN A 68 8.88 8.28 7.12
C GLN A 68 7.87 7.86 6.03
N ALA A 69 8.32 7.09 5.02
CA ALA A 69 7.44 6.57 3.98
C ALA A 69 6.37 5.63 4.56
N VAL A 70 6.75 4.72 5.46
CA VAL A 70 5.84 3.81 6.16
C VAL A 70 4.80 4.58 7.00
N LYS A 71 5.23 5.58 7.77
CA LYS A 71 4.33 6.43 8.57
C LYS A 71 3.34 7.19 7.69
N ALA A 72 3.81 7.77 6.58
CA ALA A 72 2.93 8.41 5.62
C ALA A 72 1.94 7.43 4.99
N THR A 73 2.33 6.17 4.72
CA THR A 73 1.39 5.13 4.27
C THR A 73 0.31 4.86 5.32
N ILE A 74 0.68 4.73 6.60
CA ILE A 74 -0.28 4.52 7.70
C ILE A 74 -1.32 5.65 7.73
N GLU A 75 -0.88 6.91 7.72
CA GLU A 75 -1.76 8.08 7.74
C GLU A 75 -2.71 8.08 6.53
N ASN A 76 -2.19 7.85 5.32
CA ASN A 76 -3.02 7.80 4.11
C ASN A 76 -4.07 6.68 4.15
N LEU A 77 -3.73 5.51 4.70
CA LEU A 77 -4.67 4.41 4.86
C LEU A 77 -5.72 4.70 5.93
N GLN A 78 -5.34 5.37 7.03
CA GLN A 78 -6.28 5.80 8.08
C GLN A 78 -7.28 6.82 7.54
N ASP A 79 -6.81 7.82 6.79
CA ASP A 79 -7.66 8.81 6.13
C ASP A 79 -8.62 8.17 5.14
N PHE A 80 -8.16 7.15 4.41
CA PHE A 80 -9.03 6.39 3.51
C PHE A 80 -10.08 5.56 4.24
N VAL A 81 -9.72 4.91 5.34
CA VAL A 81 -10.69 4.21 6.19
C VAL A 81 -11.75 5.19 6.72
N ALA A 82 -11.35 6.39 7.15
CA ALA A 82 -12.27 7.42 7.62
C ALA A 82 -13.19 7.97 6.50
N SER A 83 -12.68 8.12 5.27
CA SER A 83 -13.51 8.55 4.14
C SER A 83 -14.53 7.49 3.77
N LEU A 84 -14.13 6.22 3.72
CA LEU A 84 -15.02 5.08 3.52
C LEU A 84 -16.16 5.03 4.57
N GLN A 85 -15.84 5.27 5.85
CA GLN A 85 -16.84 5.33 6.92
C GLN A 85 -17.82 6.49 6.80
N SER A 86 -17.40 7.61 6.20
CA SER A 86 -18.28 8.75 5.91
C SER A 86 -19.05 8.62 4.59
N GLY A 87 -18.86 7.51 3.87
CA GLY A 87 -19.54 7.22 2.61
C GLY A 87 -18.91 7.87 1.39
N ASP A 88 -17.68 8.38 1.51
CA ASP A 88 -16.90 8.98 0.44
C ASP A 88 -15.77 8.04 -0.02
N PHE A 89 -15.80 7.64 -1.29
CA PHE A 89 -14.77 6.77 -1.87
C PHE A 89 -13.66 7.61 -2.50
N LYS A 90 -12.76 8.15 -1.67
CA LYS A 90 -11.54 8.84 -2.14
C LYS A 90 -10.45 7.82 -2.47
N ASN A 91 -9.60 8.07 -3.47
CA ASN A 91 -8.49 7.16 -3.75
C ASN A 91 -7.38 7.32 -2.69
N PRO A 92 -6.99 6.24 -1.99
CA PRO A 92 -5.79 6.26 -1.18
C PRO A 92 -4.55 6.40 -2.06
N VAL A 93 -3.56 7.16 -1.59
CA VAL A 93 -2.28 7.37 -2.28
C VAL A 93 -1.18 6.65 -1.49
N ILE A 94 -0.48 5.72 -2.14
CA ILE A 94 0.73 5.13 -1.57
C ILE A 94 1.94 5.98 -2.01
N PRO A 95 2.81 6.41 -1.06
CA PRO A 95 4.05 7.07 -1.39
C PRO A 95 4.94 6.19 -2.29
N THR A 96 5.47 6.76 -3.38
CA THR A 96 6.42 6.05 -4.28
C THR A 96 7.75 5.69 -3.61
N SER A 97 8.03 6.29 -2.45
CA SER A 97 9.17 6.00 -1.58
C SER A 97 9.01 4.71 -0.78
N LEU A 98 7.82 4.11 -0.71
CA LEU A 98 7.59 2.81 -0.09
C LEU A 98 8.01 1.69 -1.07
N ASN A 99 9.32 1.44 -1.18
CA ASN A 99 9.85 0.41 -2.07
C ASN A 99 11.01 -0.36 -1.44
N ASN A 100 11.29 -1.55 -1.98
CA ASN A 100 12.34 -2.45 -1.49
C ASN A 100 13.75 -2.10 -2.03
N ASN A 101 13.92 -0.94 -2.70
CA ASN A 101 15.19 -0.60 -3.38
C ASN A 101 16.38 -0.48 -2.42
N ILE A 102 16.16 -0.33 -1.11
CA ILE A 102 17.21 -0.31 -0.10
C ILE A 102 17.89 -1.68 -0.02
N ILE A 103 17.11 -2.77 -0.05
CA ILE A 103 17.62 -4.15 0.02
C ILE A 103 18.36 -4.51 -1.27
N ASP A 104 17.85 -4.09 -2.42
CA ASP A 104 18.46 -4.38 -3.72
C ASP A 104 19.83 -3.70 -3.91
N LYS A 105 20.08 -2.61 -3.18
CA LYS A 105 21.31 -1.79 -3.29
C LYS A 105 22.38 -2.14 -2.28
N ILE A 106 22.04 -2.88 -1.22
CA ILE A 106 22.98 -3.21 -0.15
C ILE A 106 23.54 -4.62 -0.30
N ASN A 107 24.85 -4.78 -0.05
CA ASN A 107 25.43 -6.10 0.10
C ASN A 107 25.05 -6.69 1.47
N LEU A 108 24.04 -7.56 1.49
CA LEU A 108 23.56 -8.22 2.72
C LEU A 108 24.62 -9.05 3.43
N VAL A 109 25.61 -9.61 2.70
CA VAL A 109 26.71 -10.37 3.31
C VAL A 109 27.62 -9.45 4.12
N ASP A 110 27.89 -8.26 3.61
CA ASP A 110 28.74 -7.28 4.28
C ASP A 110 28.00 -6.59 5.44
N LEU A 111 26.70 -6.29 5.27
CA LEU A 111 25.84 -5.82 6.36
C LEU A 111 25.76 -6.83 7.52
N LYS A 112 25.46 -8.11 7.20
CA LYS A 112 25.42 -9.19 8.20
C LYS A 112 26.76 -9.33 8.92
N ARG A 113 27.88 -9.21 8.18
CA ARG A 113 29.23 -9.26 8.78
C ARG A 113 29.45 -8.13 9.77
N HIS A 114 29.05 -6.90 9.42
CA HIS A 114 29.16 -5.76 10.32
C HIS A 114 28.35 -5.98 11.60
N ILE A 115 27.06 -6.31 11.47
CA ILE A 115 26.16 -6.49 12.61
C ILE A 115 26.60 -7.66 13.49
N THR A 116 27.00 -8.80 12.91
CA THR A 116 27.49 -9.95 13.69
C THR A 116 28.74 -9.61 14.51
N LYS A 117 29.58 -8.70 14.02
CA LYS A 117 30.80 -8.31 14.71
C LYS A 117 30.55 -7.28 15.82
N ASN A 118 29.62 -6.36 15.59
CA ASN A 118 29.47 -5.17 16.44
C ASN A 118 28.22 -5.21 17.33
N ASP A 119 27.13 -5.85 16.89
CA ASP A 119 25.86 -5.91 17.62
C ASP A 119 25.03 -7.15 17.24
N THR A 120 25.45 -8.31 17.74
CA THR A 120 24.79 -9.60 17.46
C THR A 120 23.32 -9.62 17.91
N ALA A 121 22.94 -8.80 18.90
CA ALA A 121 21.57 -8.73 19.41
C ALA A 121 20.58 -8.13 18.39
N LYS A 122 21.05 -7.34 17.41
CA LYS A 122 20.23 -6.80 16.33
C LYS A 122 19.96 -7.78 15.18
N ILE A 123 20.60 -8.96 15.15
CA ILE A 123 20.41 -9.96 14.07
C ILE A 123 18.94 -10.39 13.91
N PRO A 124 18.20 -10.77 14.98
CA PRO A 124 16.80 -11.15 14.82
C PRO A 124 15.92 -10.02 14.28
N VAL A 125 16.21 -8.77 14.66
CA VAL A 125 15.48 -7.59 14.18
C VAL A 125 15.77 -7.35 12.69
N LEU A 126 17.01 -7.55 12.26
CA LEU A 126 17.39 -7.47 10.84
C LEU A 126 16.70 -8.56 10.02
N GLU A 127 16.69 -9.81 10.49
CA GLU A 127 16.00 -10.91 9.82
C GLU A 127 14.51 -10.62 9.66
N GLN A 128 13.87 -10.09 10.71
CA GLN A 128 12.48 -9.67 10.64
C GLN A 128 12.27 -8.52 9.65
N PHE A 129 13.17 -7.53 9.62
CA PHE A 129 13.11 -6.44 8.65
C PHE A 129 13.23 -6.92 7.19
N LEU A 130 14.09 -7.91 6.91
CA LEU A 130 14.22 -8.47 5.56
C LEU A 130 12.96 -9.21 5.11
N ILE A 131 12.25 -9.85 6.04
CA ILE A 131 10.93 -10.44 5.76
C ILE A 131 9.90 -9.33 5.51
N ASP A 132 9.93 -8.28 6.33
CA ASP A 132 9.02 -7.14 6.21
C ASP A 132 9.27 -6.29 4.96
N SER A 133 10.49 -6.27 4.42
CA SER A 133 10.83 -5.47 3.24
C SER A 133 10.31 -6.07 1.93
N ASP A 134 10.17 -7.40 1.87
CA ASP A 134 9.54 -8.11 0.74
C ASP A 134 8.06 -7.75 0.59
N PHE A 135 7.39 -7.48 1.71
CA PHE A 135 6.01 -6.99 1.73
C PHE A 135 5.84 -5.68 0.95
N PHE A 136 6.80 -4.74 0.99
CA PHE A 136 6.66 -3.47 0.29
C PHE A 136 6.54 -3.61 -1.23
N GLY A 137 7.40 -4.44 -1.83
CA GLY A 137 7.40 -4.66 -3.28
C GLY A 137 6.11 -5.34 -3.76
N THR A 138 5.60 -6.29 -2.97
CA THR A 138 4.35 -7.00 -3.28
C THR A 138 3.12 -6.12 -3.03
N TYR A 139 3.14 -5.31 -1.97
CA TYR A 139 2.00 -4.48 -1.55
C TYR A 139 1.64 -3.43 -2.59
N GLN A 140 2.62 -2.79 -3.24
CA GLN A 140 2.34 -1.76 -4.24
C GLN A 140 1.60 -2.31 -5.47
N ASN A 141 1.97 -3.52 -5.92
CA ASN A 141 1.30 -4.21 -7.02
C ASN A 141 -0.10 -4.69 -6.61
N TYR A 142 -0.21 -5.32 -5.43
CA TYR A 142 -1.49 -5.74 -4.86
C TYR A 142 -2.46 -4.57 -4.76
N PHE A 143 -2.03 -3.47 -4.15
CA PHE A 143 -2.85 -2.30 -3.91
C PHE A 143 -3.36 -1.69 -5.21
N THR A 144 -2.49 -1.51 -6.21
CA THR A 144 -2.88 -0.88 -7.48
C THR A 144 -3.94 -1.69 -8.23
N ASN A 145 -3.80 -3.01 -8.28
CA ASN A 145 -4.72 -3.87 -9.03
C ASN A 145 -6.05 -4.07 -8.30
N GLU A 146 -6.00 -4.38 -7.00
CA GLU A 146 -7.20 -4.69 -6.22
C GLU A 146 -8.04 -3.44 -5.96
N LEU A 147 -7.41 -2.31 -5.63
CA LEU A 147 -8.14 -1.06 -5.34
C LEU A 147 -8.96 -0.60 -6.55
N ASN A 148 -8.39 -0.68 -7.75
CA ASN A 148 -9.09 -0.32 -8.97
C ASN A 148 -10.31 -1.21 -9.21
N PHE A 149 -10.18 -2.52 -8.96
CA PHE A 149 -11.30 -3.45 -9.06
C PHE A 149 -12.41 -3.13 -8.07
N PHE A 150 -12.08 -2.90 -6.80
CA PHE A 150 -13.08 -2.55 -5.78
C PHE A 150 -13.75 -1.20 -6.05
N ARG A 151 -12.97 -0.21 -6.51
CA ARG A 151 -13.47 1.10 -6.90
C ARG A 151 -14.47 0.98 -8.04
N GLN A 152 -14.12 0.26 -9.11
CA GLN A 152 -15.02 0.09 -10.25
C GLN A 152 -16.33 -0.56 -9.80
N ARG A 153 -16.24 -1.62 -9.00
CA ARG A 153 -17.42 -2.28 -8.44
C ARG A 153 -18.27 -1.36 -7.55
N TYR A 154 -17.64 -0.54 -6.72
CA TYR A 154 -18.35 0.43 -5.89
C TYR A 154 -19.07 1.47 -6.76
N LEU A 155 -18.40 2.03 -7.77
CA LEU A 155 -18.97 3.03 -8.67
C LEU A 155 -20.12 2.47 -9.52
N ASP A 156 -20.01 1.23 -10.01
CA ASP A 156 -21.09 0.56 -10.74
C ASP A 156 -22.35 0.44 -9.87
N LYS A 157 -22.17 0.11 -8.57
CA LYS A 157 -23.27 0.03 -7.61
C LYS A 157 -23.79 1.41 -7.24
N GLU A 158 -22.92 2.41 -7.10
CA GLU A 158 -23.30 3.79 -6.85
C GLU A 158 -24.15 4.38 -7.99
N GLN A 159 -23.86 4.00 -9.24
CA GLN A 159 -24.67 4.37 -10.40
C GLN A 159 -26.08 3.80 -10.30
N ILE A 160 -26.22 2.52 -9.95
CA ILE A 160 -27.53 1.87 -9.72
C ILE A 160 -28.24 2.54 -8.55
N TYR A 161 -27.56 2.74 -7.43
CA TYR A 161 -28.10 3.41 -6.26
C TYR A 161 -28.66 4.79 -6.62
N SER A 162 -27.91 5.58 -7.40
CA SER A 162 -28.27 6.96 -7.77
C SER A 162 -29.59 7.08 -8.54
N THR A 163 -30.09 5.98 -9.12
CA THR A 163 -31.42 5.93 -9.75
C THR A 163 -32.58 6.17 -8.78
N TRP A 164 -32.33 6.18 -7.45
CA TRP A 164 -33.30 6.61 -6.44
C TRP A 164 -33.90 7.98 -6.73
N GLN A 165 -33.15 8.87 -7.39
CA GLN A 165 -33.63 10.19 -7.79
C GLN A 165 -34.80 10.12 -8.78
N LEU A 166 -34.91 9.04 -9.55
CA LEU A 166 -36.01 8.83 -10.49
C LEU A 166 -37.33 8.56 -9.77
N LEU A 167 -37.29 7.90 -8.61
CA LEU A 167 -38.48 7.61 -7.78
C LEU A 167 -39.17 8.93 -7.35
N ARG A 168 -38.41 9.97 -7.04
CA ARG A 168 -38.99 11.29 -6.68
C ARG A 168 -39.33 12.18 -7.88
N SER A 169 -39.01 11.78 -9.11
CA SER A 169 -39.25 12.60 -10.28
C SER A 169 -40.67 12.39 -10.82
N ASN A 170 -41.39 13.49 -11.03
CA ASN A 170 -42.71 13.48 -11.69
C ASN A 170 -42.65 12.92 -13.12
N VAL A 171 -41.46 12.76 -13.71
CA VAL A 171 -41.27 12.35 -15.11
C VAL A 171 -41.31 10.83 -15.27
N PHE A 172 -40.89 10.04 -14.26
CA PHE A 172 -40.84 8.58 -14.36
C PHE A 172 -42.06 7.87 -13.77
N PHE A 173 -42.69 8.46 -12.74
CA PHE A 173 -43.84 7.87 -12.07
C PHE A 173 -44.95 8.90 -11.86
N SER A 174 -45.37 9.58 -12.93
CA SER A 174 -46.62 10.35 -12.90
C SER A 174 -47.84 9.42 -12.83
N SER A 175 -47.95 8.63 -11.77
CA SER A 175 -49.22 8.01 -11.37
C SER A 175 -50.27 9.11 -11.16
N ILE A 176 -49.85 10.30 -10.69
CA ILE A 176 -50.71 11.46 -10.45
C ILE A 176 -51.43 11.95 -11.73
N THR A 177 -50.80 11.89 -12.90
CA THR A 177 -51.41 12.39 -14.15
C THR A 177 -52.03 11.29 -15.02
N ASP A 178 -51.93 10.03 -14.60
CA ASP A 178 -52.46 8.90 -15.39
C ASP A 178 -53.89 8.58 -14.97
N GLU A 179 -54.86 8.96 -15.80
CA GLU A 179 -56.29 8.73 -15.54
C GLU A 179 -56.67 7.25 -15.43
N HIS A 180 -55.82 6.32 -15.90
CA HIS A 180 -56.08 4.88 -15.88
C HIS A 180 -55.52 4.14 -14.67
N GLU A 181 -54.77 4.84 -13.81
CA GLU A 181 -54.09 4.25 -12.66
C GLU A 181 -55.00 4.22 -11.40
N GLU A 182 -54.85 3.19 -10.55
CA GLU A 182 -55.68 3.03 -9.35
C GLU A 182 -55.47 4.19 -8.35
N GLU A 183 -56.54 4.85 -7.93
CA GLU A 183 -56.50 6.02 -7.03
C GLU A 183 -55.76 5.70 -5.72
N ARG A 184 -55.95 4.51 -5.16
CA ARG A 184 -55.23 4.06 -3.95
C ARG A 184 -53.72 4.00 -4.13
N TYR A 185 -53.24 3.60 -5.30
CA TYR A 185 -51.81 3.58 -5.61
C TYR A 185 -51.27 5.00 -5.80
N LYS A 186 -52.03 5.88 -6.46
CA LYS A 186 -51.67 7.30 -6.59
C LYS A 186 -51.50 7.96 -5.22
N ASP A 187 -52.46 7.74 -4.32
CA ASP A 187 -52.43 8.30 -2.97
C ASP A 187 -51.25 7.75 -2.17
N PHE A 188 -51.05 6.42 -2.19
CA PHE A 188 -49.92 5.76 -1.54
C PHE A 188 -48.59 6.35 -2.01
N TYR A 189 -48.37 6.43 -3.32
CA TYR A 189 -47.11 6.90 -3.88
C TYR A 189 -46.89 8.39 -3.64
N SER A 190 -47.93 9.20 -3.78
CA SER A 190 -47.85 10.65 -3.51
C SER A 190 -47.50 10.94 -2.05
N ASN A 191 -48.08 10.19 -1.12
CA ASN A 191 -47.75 10.29 0.30
C ASN A 191 -46.29 9.92 0.55
N TRP A 192 -45.81 8.82 -0.03
CA TRP A 192 -44.40 8.43 0.08
C TRP A 192 -43.45 9.51 -0.46
N VAL A 193 -43.75 10.08 -1.63
CA VAL A 193 -42.93 11.17 -2.22
C VAL A 193 -42.93 12.40 -1.30
N ASN A 194 -44.08 12.77 -0.72
CA ASN A 194 -44.19 13.91 0.18
C ASN A 194 -43.41 13.70 1.48
N GLU A 195 -43.55 12.53 2.10
CA GLU A 195 -42.80 12.15 3.31
C GLU A 195 -41.30 12.21 3.07
N LEU A 196 -40.82 11.65 1.95
CA LEU A 196 -39.41 11.68 1.59
C LEU A 196 -38.90 13.12 1.38
N HIS A 197 -39.65 13.98 0.68
CA HIS A 197 -39.22 15.36 0.42
C HIS A 197 -39.12 16.23 1.67
N GLN A 198 -39.83 15.87 2.73
CA GLN A 198 -39.86 16.61 4.00
C GLN A 198 -38.90 16.04 5.05
N ASP A 199 -38.23 14.91 4.76
CA ASP A 199 -37.39 14.22 5.74
C ASP A 199 -36.01 14.88 5.92
N ARG A 200 -35.82 15.52 7.08
CA ARG A 200 -34.58 16.21 7.52
C ARG A 200 -33.47 15.25 7.99
N GLU A 201 -33.77 13.96 8.15
CA GLU A 201 -32.76 12.94 8.35
C GLU A 201 -32.18 12.43 7.03
N VAL A 202 -32.96 12.53 5.95
CA VAL A 202 -32.52 12.14 4.61
C VAL A 202 -31.80 13.28 3.89
N PHE A 203 -32.31 14.51 3.97
CA PHE A 203 -31.77 15.65 3.22
C PHE A 203 -31.28 16.79 4.11
N ASN A 204 -30.30 17.53 3.60
CA ASN A 204 -29.98 18.88 4.07
C ASN A 204 -30.98 19.87 3.48
N PHE A 205 -31.32 20.91 4.24
CA PHE A 205 -32.32 21.91 3.84
C PHE A 205 -31.76 23.32 3.90
N VAL A 206 -32.18 24.15 2.94
CA VAL A 206 -32.06 25.61 3.01
C VAL A 206 -33.48 26.18 2.95
N GLY A 207 -33.96 26.70 4.08
CA GLY A 207 -35.39 26.95 4.27
C GLY A 207 -36.18 25.64 4.24
N ASP A 208 -37.16 25.56 3.34
CA ASP A 208 -38.02 24.38 3.14
C ASP A 208 -37.65 23.55 1.90
N GLN A 209 -36.52 23.86 1.24
CA GLN A 209 -36.08 23.16 0.04
C GLN A 209 -34.94 22.18 0.35
N PRO A 210 -35.07 20.88 0.00
CA PRO A 210 -33.99 19.92 0.16
C PRO A 210 -32.88 20.19 -0.87
N THR A 211 -31.64 20.33 -0.41
CA THR A 211 -30.50 20.73 -1.25
C THR A 211 -29.55 19.58 -1.58
N SER A 212 -29.22 18.75 -0.61
CA SER A 212 -28.30 17.62 -0.79
C SER A 212 -28.67 16.44 0.10
N LEU A 213 -28.24 15.24 -0.28
CA LEU A 213 -28.45 14.04 0.51
C LEU A 213 -27.57 14.09 1.77
N LYS A 214 -28.19 14.00 2.95
CA LYS A 214 -27.54 13.93 4.26
C LYS A 214 -27.17 12.50 4.62
N SER A 215 -28.05 11.54 4.38
CA SER A 215 -27.82 10.14 4.79
C SER A 215 -28.38 9.12 3.79
N ARG A 216 -27.46 8.38 3.16
CA ARG A 216 -27.79 7.22 2.30
C ARG A 216 -28.49 6.12 3.08
N LYS A 217 -28.03 5.88 4.32
CA LYS A 217 -28.59 4.87 5.22
C LYS A 217 -30.05 5.17 5.56
N PHE A 218 -30.34 6.39 6.00
CA PHE A 218 -31.72 6.77 6.34
C PHE A 218 -32.65 6.70 5.13
N LEU A 219 -32.18 7.15 3.95
CA LEU A 219 -32.94 7.03 2.69
C LEU A 219 -33.32 5.56 2.44
N VAL A 220 -32.36 4.65 2.50
CA VAL A 220 -32.62 3.26 2.13
C VAL A 220 -33.43 2.53 3.18
N GLU A 221 -33.04 2.63 4.45
CA GLU A 221 -33.65 1.85 5.53
C GLU A 221 -35.09 2.28 5.87
N ASN A 222 -35.40 3.58 5.74
CA ASN A 222 -36.68 4.16 6.13
C ASN A 222 -37.60 4.54 4.96
N HIS A 223 -37.06 4.74 3.75
CA HIS A 223 -37.90 5.10 2.60
C HIS A 223 -37.90 4.04 1.50
N ILE A 224 -36.73 3.67 0.97
CA ILE A 224 -36.65 2.79 -0.20
C ILE A 224 -37.05 1.35 0.14
N ARG A 225 -36.53 0.78 1.22
CA ARG A 225 -36.86 -0.59 1.64
C ARG A 225 -38.33 -0.72 2.04
N PRO A 226 -38.92 0.20 2.83
CA PRO A 226 -40.36 0.19 3.08
C PRO A 226 -41.20 0.37 1.82
N LEU A 227 -40.79 1.23 0.88
CA LEU A 227 -41.46 1.35 -0.43
C LEU A 227 -41.53 0.01 -1.16
N ALA A 228 -40.40 -0.69 -1.27
CA ALA A 228 -40.35 -2.00 -1.92
C ALA A 228 -41.24 -3.05 -1.25
N GLN A 229 -41.44 -2.96 0.07
CA GLN A 229 -42.31 -3.89 0.82
C GLN A 229 -43.79 -3.53 0.69
N ASN A 230 -44.12 -2.24 0.85
CA ASN A 230 -45.51 -1.78 0.98
C ASN A 230 -46.20 -1.57 -0.37
N ILE A 231 -45.44 -1.53 -1.46
CA ILE A 231 -46.01 -1.37 -2.81
C ILE A 231 -46.59 -2.67 -3.39
N PHE A 232 -46.26 -3.83 -2.81
CA PHE A 232 -46.70 -5.15 -3.29
C PHE A 232 -48.20 -5.28 -3.58
N PRO A 233 -49.12 -4.77 -2.73
CA PRO A 233 -50.56 -4.88 -2.97
C PRO A 233 -51.05 -4.21 -4.26
N PHE A 234 -50.28 -3.29 -4.84
CA PHE A 234 -50.65 -2.56 -6.06
C PHE A 234 -50.11 -3.22 -7.34
N ILE A 235 -49.13 -4.12 -7.23
CA ILE A 235 -48.40 -4.69 -8.38
C ILE A 235 -49.32 -5.47 -9.32
N GLU A 236 -50.29 -6.22 -8.79
CA GLU A 236 -51.22 -7.02 -9.61
C GLU A 236 -52.03 -6.16 -10.59
N LYS A 237 -52.29 -4.90 -10.22
CA LYS A 237 -53.19 -3.99 -10.93
C LYS A 237 -52.48 -2.81 -11.59
N SER A 238 -51.18 -2.64 -11.34
CA SER A 238 -50.40 -1.50 -11.79
C SER A 238 -49.02 -1.93 -12.26
N GLU A 239 -48.79 -1.82 -13.58
CA GLU A 239 -47.46 -1.99 -14.16
C GLU A 239 -46.47 -0.95 -13.61
N LYS A 240 -46.94 0.26 -13.29
CA LYS A 240 -46.11 1.29 -12.67
C LYS A 240 -45.69 0.90 -11.26
N ALA A 241 -46.59 0.35 -10.46
CA ALA A 241 -46.25 -0.15 -9.13
C ALA A 241 -45.17 -1.25 -9.21
N ASN A 242 -45.27 -2.13 -10.22
CA ASN A 242 -44.23 -3.13 -10.48
C ASN A 242 -42.88 -2.48 -10.83
N ASN A 243 -42.87 -1.47 -11.70
CA ASN A 243 -41.64 -0.75 -12.08
C ASN A 243 -41.00 0.00 -10.90
N VAL A 244 -41.80 0.66 -10.06
CA VAL A 244 -41.33 1.26 -8.80
C VAL A 244 -40.73 0.20 -7.89
N ASN A 245 -41.41 -0.94 -7.73
CA ASN A 245 -40.94 -2.04 -6.89
C ASN A 245 -39.58 -2.57 -7.36
N LEU A 246 -39.43 -2.83 -8.67
CA LEU A 246 -38.18 -3.31 -9.26
C LEU A 246 -37.05 -2.31 -9.01
N LEU A 247 -37.31 -1.03 -9.24
CA LEU A 247 -36.31 0.02 -9.03
C LEU A 247 -35.92 0.15 -7.55
N ALA A 248 -36.89 0.17 -6.63
CA ALA A 248 -36.65 0.23 -5.19
C ALA A 248 -35.82 -0.96 -4.69
N ASN A 249 -36.11 -2.17 -5.19
CA ASN A 249 -35.32 -3.36 -4.87
C ASN A 249 -33.89 -3.28 -5.43
N GLN A 250 -33.71 -2.79 -6.65
CA GLN A 250 -32.38 -2.58 -7.25
C GLN A 250 -31.54 -1.58 -6.44
N ILE A 251 -32.14 -0.45 -6.03
CA ILE A 251 -31.48 0.56 -5.20
C ILE A 251 -31.09 -0.02 -3.84
N ASN A 252 -32.00 -0.74 -3.18
CA ASN A 252 -31.73 -1.38 -1.89
C ASN A 252 -30.60 -2.41 -2.01
N SER A 253 -30.64 -3.27 -3.04
CA SER A 253 -29.58 -4.25 -3.28
C SER A 253 -28.23 -3.58 -3.56
N ALA A 254 -28.21 -2.52 -4.37
CA ALA A 254 -26.99 -1.78 -4.68
C ALA A 254 -26.39 -1.12 -3.43
N TYR A 255 -27.22 -0.54 -2.57
CA TYR A 255 -26.79 0.01 -1.29
C TYR A 255 -26.14 -1.06 -0.38
N LEU A 256 -26.77 -2.23 -0.25
CA LEU A 256 -26.22 -3.33 0.55
C LEU A 256 -24.88 -3.84 -0.02
N ASP A 257 -24.77 -3.92 -1.34
CA ASP A 257 -23.50 -4.28 -2.00
C ASP A 257 -22.41 -3.24 -1.72
N MET A 258 -22.73 -1.94 -1.80
CA MET A 258 -21.79 -0.86 -1.48
C MET A 258 -21.33 -0.94 -0.03
N ASP A 259 -22.26 -1.12 0.92
CA ASP A 259 -21.94 -1.26 2.35
C ASP A 259 -21.07 -2.50 2.63
N SER A 260 -21.35 -3.62 1.96
CA SER A 260 -20.50 -4.81 2.03
C SER A 260 -19.11 -4.58 1.45
N ILE A 261 -18.97 -3.84 0.34
CA ILE A 261 -17.66 -3.54 -0.25
C ILE A 261 -16.88 -2.66 0.72
N THR A 262 -17.49 -1.59 1.21
CA THR A 262 -16.89 -0.65 2.16
C THR A 262 -16.42 -1.36 3.44
N SER A 263 -17.27 -2.20 4.04
CA SER A 263 -16.94 -2.93 5.26
C SER A 263 -15.74 -3.88 5.08
N LYS A 264 -15.67 -4.59 3.95
CA LYS A 264 -14.55 -5.48 3.63
C LYS A 264 -13.25 -4.71 3.39
N LEU A 265 -13.31 -3.58 2.70
CA LEU A 265 -12.14 -2.72 2.50
C LEU A 265 -11.62 -2.20 3.83
N ILE A 266 -12.50 -1.69 4.69
CA ILE A 266 -12.13 -1.22 6.04
C ILE A 266 -11.43 -2.34 6.83
N GLU A 267 -11.93 -3.57 6.78
CA GLU A 267 -11.30 -4.70 7.49
C GLU A 267 -9.88 -4.97 6.97
N VAL A 268 -9.69 -5.01 5.66
CA VAL A 268 -8.40 -5.27 5.02
C VAL A 268 -7.41 -4.15 5.33
N PHE A 269 -7.79 -2.88 5.12
CA PHE A 269 -6.89 -1.75 5.37
C PHE A 269 -6.54 -1.59 6.85
N ASN A 270 -7.43 -1.95 7.78
CA ASN A 270 -7.07 -2.01 9.20
C ASN A 270 -6.07 -3.12 9.54
N LYS A 271 -6.02 -4.22 8.77
CA LYS A 271 -4.95 -5.23 8.89
C LYS A 271 -3.64 -4.69 8.31
N ASP A 272 -3.71 -4.02 7.17
CA ASP A 272 -2.53 -3.44 6.50
C ASP A 272 -1.89 -2.34 7.36
N ILE A 273 -2.69 -1.44 7.93
CA ILE A 273 -2.24 -0.40 8.88
C ILE A 273 -1.49 -1.02 10.05
N ARG A 274 -2.01 -2.11 10.64
CA ARG A 274 -1.34 -2.82 11.74
C ARG A 274 -0.01 -3.41 11.29
N LYS A 275 0.03 -4.02 10.11
CA LYS A 275 1.28 -4.56 9.54
C LYS A 275 2.30 -3.44 9.35
N PHE A 276 1.93 -2.31 8.75
CA PHE A 276 2.84 -1.18 8.60
C PHE A 276 3.31 -0.59 9.93
N ALA A 277 2.46 -0.54 10.95
CA ALA A 277 2.85 -0.11 12.29
C ALA A 277 3.90 -1.05 12.91
N ASP A 278 3.76 -2.36 12.73
CA ASP A 278 4.77 -3.34 13.15
C ASP A 278 6.09 -3.13 12.42
N VAL A 279 6.04 -2.88 11.10
CA VAL A 279 7.24 -2.62 10.31
C VAL A 279 7.94 -1.32 10.75
N SER A 280 7.18 -0.25 10.99
CA SER A 280 7.71 1.03 11.51
C SER A 280 8.44 0.83 12.84
N ARG A 281 7.83 0.07 13.76
CA ARG A 281 8.46 -0.29 15.04
C ARG A 281 9.75 -1.11 14.86
N ASN A 282 9.77 -2.05 13.91
CA ASN A 282 10.98 -2.83 13.62
C ASN A 282 12.10 -1.95 13.04
N ILE A 283 11.77 -0.97 12.19
CA ILE A 283 12.74 0.01 11.70
C ILE A 283 13.30 0.86 12.86
N GLU A 284 12.44 1.31 13.78
CA GLU A 284 12.87 2.09 14.95
C GLU A 284 13.80 1.30 15.88
N ASN A 285 13.60 -0.02 16.01
CA ASN A 285 14.49 -0.89 16.77
C ASN A 285 15.87 -1.12 16.10
N LEU A 286 15.97 -0.85 14.78
CA LEU A 286 17.22 -0.99 14.02
C LEU A 286 18.06 0.28 14.05
N LEU A 287 17.43 1.45 14.19
CA LEU A 287 18.09 2.74 14.45
C LEU A 287 18.86 2.73 15.77
#